data_AF-A0A0A0UUS7-F1
#
_entry.id   AF-A0A0A0UUS7-F1
#
_cell.length_a   1.000
_cell.length_b   1.000
_cell.length_c   1.000
_cell.angle_alpha   90.00
_cell.angle_beta   90.00
_cell.angle_gamma   90.00
#
_symmetry.space_group_name_H-M   'P 1'
#
loop_
_entity.id
_entity.type
_entity.pdbx_description
1 polymer ?
#
loop_
_entity_poly.entity_id
_entity_poly.type
_entity_poly.pdbx_seq_one_letter_code
_entity_poly.pdbx_strand_id
1 'polypeptide(L)'
;MKTRDILNTVTRILPDWHVYNDRQSGCITAFDPQAGYEVTVNLPDSDTISIFRTQYELIEDNTVLDTADMGEERALDELARLLASPMPRTDRLMWLKDQFDKGAEWCRSTLHDEQEAKDTEDMAEHYMRVCESCNKYPELDPATVFEGWLLGEEFGTPYETRRQAASHMLADVRRLDKE
;
A
#
# COMPACT_ATOMS: atom_id res chain seq x y z
N MET A 1 -27.85 -7.04 -4.72
CA MET A 1 -26.84 -8.13 -4.69
C MET A 1 -26.80 -8.74 -3.30
N LYS A 2 -26.59 -10.05 -3.14
CA LYS A 2 -26.61 -10.70 -1.81
C LYS A 2 -25.21 -10.77 -1.18
N THR A 3 -25.12 -10.52 0.14
CA THR A 3 -23.89 -10.67 0.95
C THR A 3 -23.20 -12.03 0.77
N ARG A 4 -23.97 -13.10 0.57
CA ARG A 4 -23.42 -14.45 0.36
C ARG A 4 -22.61 -14.55 -0.93
N ASP A 5 -23.06 -13.91 -2.00
CA ASP A 5 -22.40 -13.98 -3.31
C ASP A 5 -21.11 -13.16 -3.31
N ILE A 6 -21.11 -12.06 -2.56
CA ILE A 6 -19.91 -11.25 -2.31
C ILE A 6 -18.89 -12.03 -1.46
N LEU A 7 -19.34 -12.66 -0.37
CA LEU A 7 -18.47 -13.50 0.47
C LEU A 7 -17.82 -14.63 -0.35
N ASN A 8 -18.62 -15.34 -1.16
CA ASN A 8 -18.10 -16.37 -2.06
C ASN A 8 -17.06 -15.81 -3.03
N THR A 9 -17.28 -14.60 -3.54
CA THR A 9 -16.34 -13.94 -4.46
C THR A 9 -15.03 -13.59 -3.75
N VAL A 10 -15.08 -13.00 -2.55
CA VAL A 10 -13.89 -12.69 -1.75
C VAL A 10 -13.09 -13.95 -1.44
N THR A 11 -13.72 -15.00 -0.91
CA THR A 11 -13.04 -16.26 -0.59
C THR A 11 -12.46 -16.96 -1.82
N ARG A 12 -13.10 -16.82 -2.99
CA ARG A 12 -12.60 -17.39 -4.25
C ARG A 12 -11.37 -16.66 -4.78
N ILE A 13 -11.34 -15.34 -4.66
CA ILE A 13 -10.25 -14.51 -5.20
C ILE A 13 -9.06 -14.43 -4.25
N LEU A 14 -9.30 -14.52 -2.93
CA LEU A 14 -8.29 -14.49 -1.88
C LEU A 14 -8.30 -15.85 -1.12
N PRO A 15 -7.89 -16.96 -1.79
CA PRO A 15 -8.09 -18.31 -1.27
C PRO A 15 -7.29 -18.63 0.00
N ASP A 16 -6.13 -18.00 0.17
CA ASP A 16 -5.22 -18.24 1.30
C ASP A 16 -5.38 -17.22 2.44
N TRP A 17 -6.36 -16.32 2.31
CA TRP A 17 -6.59 -15.25 3.29
C TRP A 17 -7.65 -15.68 4.31
N HIS A 18 -7.51 -15.18 5.54
CA HIS A 18 -8.51 -15.37 6.57
C HIS A 18 -9.69 -14.43 6.35
N VAL A 19 -10.83 -14.98 5.91
CA VAL A 19 -12.04 -14.19 5.62
C VAL A 19 -13.02 -14.25 6.79
N TYR A 20 -13.48 -13.09 7.23
CA TYR A 20 -14.48 -12.88 8.28
C TYR A 20 -15.62 -12.00 7.75
N ASN A 21 -16.84 -12.29 8.19
CA ASN A 21 -18.04 -11.51 7.86
C ASN A 21 -18.57 -10.90 9.16
N ASP A 22 -18.36 -9.60 9.33
CA ASP A 22 -18.94 -8.85 10.43
C ASP A 22 -20.33 -8.37 10.05
N ARG A 23 -21.32 -9.14 10.51
CA ARG A 23 -22.73 -8.86 10.25
C ARG A 23 -23.25 -7.62 10.99
N GLN A 24 -22.54 -7.13 12.02
CA GLN A 24 -22.99 -5.94 12.76
C GLN A 24 -22.63 -4.65 12.02
N SER A 25 -21.44 -4.60 11.43
CA SER A 25 -20.96 -3.47 10.63
C SER A 25 -21.30 -3.60 9.14
N GLY A 26 -21.76 -4.76 8.68
CA GLY A 26 -22.13 -4.99 7.29
C GLY A 26 -20.91 -5.10 6.37
N CYS A 27 -19.78 -5.57 6.89
CA CYS A 27 -18.54 -5.70 6.13
C CYS A 27 -18.06 -7.16 6.05
N ILE A 28 -17.33 -7.44 4.98
CA ILE A 28 -16.56 -8.66 4.81
C ILE A 28 -15.11 -8.26 4.78
N THR A 29 -14.30 -8.85 5.64
CA THR A 29 -12.89 -8.54 5.71
C THR A 29 -12.06 -9.79 5.47
N ALA A 30 -11.01 -9.66 4.67
CA ALA A 30 -10.05 -10.71 4.38
C ALA A 30 -8.67 -10.26 4.85
N PHE A 31 -7.95 -11.11 5.58
CA PHE A 31 -6.63 -10.80 6.11
C PHE A 31 -5.58 -11.81 5.66
N ASP A 32 -4.45 -11.30 5.17
CA ASP A 32 -3.24 -12.06 4.91
C ASP A 32 -2.33 -12.03 6.14
N PRO A 33 -2.24 -13.12 6.91
CA PRO A 33 -1.39 -13.17 8.10
C PRO A 33 0.10 -13.15 7.79
N GLN A 34 0.52 -13.46 6.56
CA GLN A 34 1.94 -13.49 6.20
C GLN A 34 2.45 -12.09 5.86
N ALA A 35 1.62 -11.30 5.19
CA ALA A 35 1.99 -9.97 4.72
C ALA A 35 1.36 -8.84 5.55
N GLY A 36 0.49 -9.14 6.51
CA GLY A 36 -0.17 -8.14 7.36
C GLY A 36 -1.18 -7.27 6.60
N TYR A 37 -1.60 -7.71 5.41
CA TYR A 37 -2.59 -7.01 4.58
C TYR A 37 -4.00 -7.37 5.00
N GLU A 38 -4.90 -6.39 4.95
CA GLU A 38 -6.32 -6.57 5.18
C GLU A 38 -7.11 -5.91 4.05
N VAL A 39 -8.16 -6.58 3.56
CA VAL A 39 -9.12 -6.03 2.59
C VAL A 39 -10.49 -6.05 3.23
N THR A 40 -11.08 -4.88 3.45
CA THR A 40 -12.43 -4.72 3.98
C THR A 40 -13.39 -4.29 2.86
N VAL A 41 -14.38 -5.11 2.56
CA VAL A 41 -15.45 -4.85 1.61
C VAL A 41 -16.69 -4.44 2.39
N ASN A 42 -16.99 -3.14 2.38
CA ASN A 42 -18.19 -2.59 2.99
C ASN A 42 -19.39 -2.76 2.06
N LEU A 43 -20.48 -3.28 2.62
CA LEU A 43 -21.74 -3.51 1.94
C LEU A 43 -22.78 -2.51 2.48
N PRO A 44 -22.74 -1.24 2.07
CA PRO A 44 -23.83 -0.35 2.43
C PRO A 44 -25.13 -0.85 1.78
N ASP A 45 -26.28 -0.50 2.37
CA ASP A 45 -27.62 -0.79 1.83
C ASP A 45 -27.90 -0.14 0.46
N SER A 46 -26.91 0.53 -0.15
CA SER A 46 -26.97 1.26 -1.41
C SER A 46 -26.34 0.49 -2.57
N ASP A 47 -26.52 1.01 -3.78
CA ASP A 47 -25.94 0.48 -5.01
C ASP A 47 -24.42 0.72 -5.12
N THR A 48 -23.67 0.77 -4.01
CA THR A 48 -22.23 1.00 -4.01
C THR A 48 -21.53 -0.01 -3.12
N ILE A 49 -20.32 -0.40 -3.48
CA ILE A 49 -19.44 -1.23 -2.65
C ILE A 49 -18.16 -0.45 -2.42
N SER A 50 -17.73 -0.32 -1.17
CA SER A 50 -16.43 0.28 -0.86
C SER A 50 -15.44 -0.82 -0.50
N ILE A 51 -14.29 -0.81 -1.15
CA ILE A 51 -13.19 -1.75 -0.94
C ILE A 51 -12.06 -0.95 -0.31
N PHE A 52 -11.84 -1.18 0.98
CA PHE A 52 -10.70 -0.67 1.71
C PHE A 52 -9.61 -1.72 1.70
N ARG A 53 -8.39 -1.32 1.41
CA ARG A 53 -7.23 -2.18 1.59
C ARG A 53 -6.29 -1.51 2.57
N THR A 54 -5.79 -2.26 3.53
CA THR A 54 -4.92 -1.75 4.58
C THR A 54 -3.74 -2.69 4.81
N GLN A 55 -2.65 -2.15 5.36
CA GLN A 55 -1.54 -2.93 5.88
C GLN A 55 -1.06 -2.27 7.17
N TYR A 56 -0.87 -3.05 8.24
CA TYR A 56 -0.42 -2.52 9.54
C TYR A 56 -1.22 -1.29 10.02
N GLU A 57 -2.55 -1.36 9.94
CA GLU A 57 -3.49 -0.29 10.33
C GLU A 57 -3.51 0.97 9.43
N LEU A 58 -2.76 0.99 8.32
CA LEU A 58 -2.74 2.09 7.36
C LEU A 58 -3.65 1.80 6.16
N ILE A 59 -4.49 2.75 5.76
CA ILE A 59 -5.32 2.63 4.54
C ILE A 59 -4.44 2.84 3.31
N GLU A 60 -4.31 1.79 2.49
CA GLU A 60 -3.54 1.75 1.24
C GLU A 60 -4.37 1.99 -0.01
N ASP A 61 -5.68 1.79 0.07
CA ASP A 61 -6.60 2.07 -1.03
C ASP A 61 -8.03 2.17 -0.51
N ASN A 62 -8.81 3.06 -1.14
CA ASN A 62 -10.26 3.13 -0.99
C ASN A 62 -10.91 3.23 -2.37
N THR A 63 -11.27 2.07 -2.90
CA THR A 63 -11.97 1.98 -4.19
C THR A 63 -13.47 1.89 -3.96
N VAL A 64 -14.23 2.78 -4.60
CA VAL A 64 -15.70 2.72 -4.62
C VAL A 64 -16.17 2.15 -5.95
N LEU A 65 -16.88 1.03 -5.90
CA LEU A 65 -17.55 0.41 -7.05
C LEU A 65 -19.03 0.84 -7.05
N ASP A 66 -19.43 1.59 -8.07
CA ASP A 66 -20.83 1.92 -8.34
C ASP A 66 -21.51 0.77 -9.10
N THR A 67 -22.60 0.27 -8.55
CA THR A 67 -23.38 -0.86 -9.07
C THR A 67 -24.79 -0.47 -9.51
N ALA A 68 -25.18 0.82 -9.47
CA ALA A 68 -26.57 1.27 -9.69
C ALA A 68 -27.15 0.82 -11.04
N ASP A 69 -26.33 0.83 -12.09
CA ASP A 69 -26.71 0.39 -13.43
C ASP A 69 -26.15 -0.99 -13.80
N MET A 70 -25.60 -1.72 -12.82
CA MET A 70 -24.99 -3.04 -13.04
C MET A 70 -25.94 -4.17 -12.64
N GLY A 71 -26.10 -5.15 -13.52
CA GLY A 71 -26.65 -6.45 -13.13
C GLY A 71 -25.74 -7.15 -12.12
N GLU A 72 -26.31 -7.99 -11.26
CA GLU A 72 -25.60 -8.67 -10.16
C GLU A 72 -24.35 -9.42 -10.63
N GLU A 73 -24.44 -10.14 -11.75
CA GLU A 73 -23.30 -10.88 -12.33
C GLU A 73 -22.13 -9.96 -12.72
N ARG A 74 -22.44 -8.83 -13.38
CA ARG A 74 -21.43 -7.84 -13.78
C ARG A 74 -20.79 -7.15 -12.57
N ALA A 75 -21.58 -6.85 -11.53
CA ALA A 75 -21.08 -6.27 -10.30
C ALA A 75 -20.12 -7.23 -9.57
N LEU A 76 -20.44 -8.53 -9.54
CA LEU A 76 -19.57 -9.55 -8.94
C LEU A 76 -18.28 -9.76 -9.74
N ASP A 77 -18.35 -9.74 -11.08
CA ASP A 77 -17.16 -9.85 -11.93
C ASP A 77 -16.23 -8.63 -11.76
N GLU A 78 -16.80 -7.42 -11.68
CA GLU A 78 -16.00 -6.22 -11.47
C GLU A 78 -15.40 -6.18 -10.06
N LEU A 79 -16.15 -6.61 -9.05
CA LEU A 79 -15.61 -6.81 -7.70
C LEU A 79 -14.46 -7.82 -7.70
N ALA A 80 -14.62 -8.96 -8.38
CA ALA A 80 -13.57 -9.96 -8.50
C ALA A 80 -12.32 -9.39 -9.19
N ARG A 81 -12.50 -8.61 -10.26
CA ARG A 81 -11.43 -7.92 -10.97
C ARG A 81 -10.70 -6.93 -10.07
N LEU A 82 -11.45 -6.15 -9.28
CA LEU A 82 -10.87 -5.22 -8.32
C LEU A 82 -10.09 -5.97 -7.26
N LEU A 83 -10.68 -6.97 -6.59
CA LEU A 83 -10.01 -7.77 -5.56
C LEU A 83 -8.74 -8.48 -6.06
N ALA A 84 -8.72 -8.92 -7.31
CA ALA A 84 -7.55 -9.53 -7.94
C ALA A 84 -6.51 -8.50 -8.42
N SER A 85 -6.85 -7.21 -8.47
CA SER A 85 -5.93 -6.17 -8.87
C SER A 85 -4.84 -6.01 -7.79
N PRO A 86 -3.55 -5.96 -8.17
CA PRO A 86 -2.51 -5.54 -7.25
C PRO A 86 -2.86 -4.17 -6.67
N MET A 87 -2.63 -3.97 -5.38
CA MET A 87 -2.99 -2.73 -4.71
C MET A 87 -2.27 -1.54 -5.37
N PRO A 88 -2.93 -0.37 -5.47
CA PRO A 88 -2.23 0.83 -5.84
C PRO A 88 -1.21 1.17 -4.75
N ARG A 89 0.08 1.00 -5.02
CA ARG A 89 1.20 1.39 -4.14
C ARG A 89 1.26 2.90 -3.81
N THR A 90 0.26 3.66 -4.25
CA THR A 90 0.23 5.11 -4.27
C THR A 90 -0.05 5.68 -2.88
N ASP A 91 -0.94 5.10 -2.08
CA ASP A 91 -1.25 5.67 -0.76
C ASP A 91 -0.15 5.36 0.27
N ARG A 92 0.49 4.20 0.18
CA ARG A 92 1.70 3.88 0.97
C ARG A 92 2.88 4.80 0.63
N LEU A 93 3.04 5.13 -0.65
CA LEU A 93 4.00 6.13 -1.12
C LEU A 93 3.69 7.52 -0.56
N MET A 94 2.42 7.92 -0.58
CA MET A 94 1.98 9.21 -0.06
C MET A 94 2.17 9.30 1.45
N TRP A 95 1.91 8.22 2.21
CA TRP A 95 2.17 8.16 3.64
C TRP A 95 3.68 8.22 3.95
N LEU A 96 4.51 7.49 3.21
CA LEU A 96 5.97 7.53 3.40
C LEU A 96 6.54 8.91 3.07
N LYS A 97 6.05 9.53 2.01
CA LYS A 97 6.39 10.91 1.69
C LYS A 97 6.01 11.85 2.85
N ASP A 98 4.82 11.70 3.43
CA ASP A 98 4.38 12.48 4.58
C ASP A 98 5.26 12.25 5.83
N GLN A 99 5.77 11.03 6.06
CA GLN A 99 6.74 10.77 7.13
C GLN A 99 8.09 11.45 6.88
N PHE A 100 8.59 11.42 5.65
CA PHE A 100 9.82 12.13 5.30
C PHE A 100 9.65 13.66 5.43
N ASP A 101 8.52 14.21 4.98
CA ASP A 101 8.22 15.64 5.11
C ASP A 101 8.20 16.06 6.59
N LYS A 102 7.59 15.25 7.47
CA LYS A 102 7.60 15.47 8.94
C LYS A 102 9.00 15.34 9.54
N GLY A 103 9.80 14.38 9.08
CA GLY A 103 11.18 14.20 9.50
C GLY A 103 12.05 15.40 9.14
N ALA A 104 11.91 15.91 7.92
CA ALA A 104 12.60 17.10 7.45
C ALA A 104 12.19 18.34 8.25
N GLU A 105 10.89 18.51 8.52
CA GLU A 105 10.39 19.60 9.35
C GLU A 105 10.94 19.52 10.78
N TRP A 106 10.99 18.33 11.38
CA TRP A 106 11.58 18.12 12.69
C TRP A 106 13.08 18.49 12.73
N CYS A 107 13.84 18.15 11.69
CA CYS A 107 15.26 18.55 11.57
C CYS A 107 15.40 20.08 11.56
N ARG A 108 14.56 20.78 10.78
CA ARG A 108 14.55 22.26 10.73
C ARG A 108 14.16 22.88 12.07
N SER A 109 13.09 22.37 12.69
CA SER A 109 12.48 23.00 13.87
C SER A 109 13.22 22.70 15.17
N THR A 110 13.75 21.47 15.29
CA THR A 110 14.25 20.92 16.57
C THR A 110 15.77 20.87 16.60
N LEU A 111 16.41 20.43 15.50
CA LEU A 111 17.86 20.35 15.41
C LEU A 111 18.48 21.63 14.83
N HIS A 112 17.67 22.48 14.20
CA HIS A 112 18.13 23.62 13.40
C HIS A 112 19.15 23.22 12.32
N ASP A 113 19.03 21.99 11.83
CA ASP A 113 19.91 21.42 10.80
C ASP A 113 19.20 21.44 9.44
N GLU A 114 19.46 22.50 8.69
CA GLU A 114 18.91 22.70 7.35
C GLU A 114 19.49 21.71 6.33
N GLN A 115 20.69 21.18 6.58
CA GLN A 115 21.32 20.21 5.69
C GLN A 115 20.66 18.84 5.89
N GLU A 116 20.45 18.41 7.13
CA GLU A 116 19.76 17.15 7.43
C GLU A 116 18.29 17.14 6.98
N ALA A 117 17.64 18.31 7.01
CA ALA A 117 16.30 18.48 6.45
C ALA A 117 16.28 18.27 4.93
N LYS A 118 17.19 18.91 4.19
CA LYS A 118 17.32 18.74 2.73
C LYS A 118 17.68 17.32 2.35
N ASP A 119 18.57 16.72 3.11
CA ASP A 119 18.96 15.32 2.97
C ASP A 119 17.73 14.39 3.13
N THR A 120 16.86 14.68 4.09
CA THR A 120 15.62 13.93 4.28
C THR A 120 14.63 14.11 3.12
N GLU A 121 14.50 15.32 2.58
CA GLU A 121 13.66 15.63 1.41
C GLU A 121 14.18 14.95 0.12
N ASP A 122 15.49 15.02 -0.14
CA ASP A 122 16.13 14.40 -1.30
C ASP A 122 16.01 12.86 -1.27
N MET A 123 16.02 12.28 -0.07
CA MET A 123 15.77 10.85 0.15
C MET A 123 14.33 10.47 -0.20
N ALA A 124 13.36 11.30 0.17
CA ALA A 124 11.95 11.09 -0.17
C ALA A 124 11.76 11.03 -1.70
N GLU A 125 12.41 11.94 -2.43
CA GLU A 125 12.34 11.95 -3.90
C GLU A 125 12.99 10.68 -4.52
N HIS A 126 14.11 10.22 -3.98
CA HIS A 126 14.73 8.96 -4.42
C HIS A 126 13.84 7.75 -4.13
N TYR A 127 13.19 7.72 -2.98
CA TYR A 127 12.24 6.67 -2.60
C TYR A 127 11.06 6.59 -3.57
N MET A 128 10.44 7.74 -3.88
CA MET A 128 9.34 7.82 -4.84
C MET A 128 9.73 7.22 -6.20
N ARG A 129 10.93 7.54 -6.70
CA ARG A 129 11.44 7.01 -7.98
C ARG A 129 11.68 5.50 -7.95
N VAL A 130 12.12 4.93 -6.83
CA VAL A 130 12.28 3.48 -6.67
C VAL A 130 10.92 2.80 -6.72
N CYS A 131 9.93 3.31 -6.00
CA CYS A 131 8.59 2.72 -5.98
C CYS A 131 7.85 2.86 -7.33
N GLU A 132 7.98 4.00 -8.00
CA GLU A 132 7.52 4.18 -9.39
C GLU A 132 8.15 3.13 -10.32
N SER A 133 9.43 2.83 -10.14
CA SER A 133 10.13 1.81 -10.94
C SER A 133 9.68 0.39 -10.56
N CYS A 134 9.48 0.14 -9.27
CA CYS A 134 8.98 -1.15 -8.77
C CYS A 134 7.54 -1.41 -9.23
N ASN A 135 6.71 -0.41 -9.56
CA ASN A 135 5.33 -0.62 -10.05
C ASN A 135 5.20 -1.64 -11.19
N LYS A 136 6.27 -1.86 -11.96
CA LYS A 136 6.33 -2.91 -13.00
C LYS A 136 6.52 -4.34 -12.47
N TYR A 137 6.93 -4.49 -11.22
CA TYR A 137 7.30 -5.74 -10.55
C TYR A 137 6.47 -5.91 -9.26
N PRO A 138 5.26 -6.50 -9.36
CA PRO A 138 4.33 -6.66 -8.23
C PRO A 138 4.91 -7.49 -7.08
N GLU A 139 5.78 -8.45 -7.40
CA GLU A 139 6.38 -9.43 -6.47
C GLU A 139 7.47 -8.84 -5.58
N LEU A 140 7.98 -7.65 -5.92
CA LEU A 140 8.97 -6.93 -5.12
C LEU A 140 8.23 -5.83 -4.35
N ASP A 141 7.88 -6.10 -3.08
CA ASP A 141 7.39 -5.05 -2.18
C ASP A 141 8.58 -4.20 -1.72
N PRO A 142 8.71 -2.96 -2.21
CA PRO A 142 9.82 -2.10 -1.81
C PRO A 142 9.86 -1.90 -0.30
N ALA A 143 8.72 -1.87 0.38
CA ALA A 143 8.64 -1.43 1.75
C ALA A 143 9.20 -2.42 2.79
N THR A 144 9.26 -3.72 2.49
CA THR A 144 9.97 -4.70 3.35
C THR A 144 11.46 -4.39 3.49
N VAL A 145 12.04 -3.71 2.50
CA VAL A 145 13.44 -3.25 2.52
C VAL A 145 13.59 -1.95 3.33
N PHE A 146 12.51 -1.18 3.51
CA PHE A 146 12.51 0.11 4.20
C PHE A 146 11.95 0.09 5.63
N GLU A 147 11.28 -0.97 6.06
CA GLU A 147 10.85 -1.13 7.46
C GLU A 147 12.04 -1.05 8.43
N GLY A 148 13.15 -1.72 8.13
CA GLY A 148 14.39 -1.60 8.91
C GLY A 148 15.00 -0.18 8.89
N TRP A 149 14.68 0.62 7.87
CA TRP A 149 15.15 2.01 7.73
C TRP A 149 14.30 3.02 8.49
N LEU A 150 12.96 2.88 8.47
CA LEU A 150 12.01 3.71 9.20
C LEU A 150 12.11 3.51 10.70
N LEU A 151 12.39 2.28 11.13
CA LEU A 151 12.52 1.92 12.54
C LEU A 151 13.87 2.35 13.16
N GLY A 152 14.80 2.87 12.35
CA GLY A 152 16.12 3.28 12.84
C GLY A 152 17.00 2.12 13.32
N GLU A 153 16.58 0.87 13.08
CA GLU A 153 17.27 -0.33 13.50
C GLU A 153 18.31 -0.74 12.44
N GLU A 154 19.45 -0.03 12.43
CA GLU A 154 20.82 -0.54 12.14
C GLU A 154 21.79 0.50 11.56
N PHE A 155 21.38 1.73 11.25
CA PHE A 155 22.31 2.71 10.67
C PHE A 155 22.42 3.97 11.52
N GLY A 156 23.38 3.93 12.45
CA GLY A 156 24.10 5.14 12.87
C GLY A 156 24.54 5.92 11.62
N THR A 157 24.28 7.22 11.62
CA THR A 157 24.48 8.23 10.54
C THR A 157 25.73 8.02 9.66
N PRO A 158 25.77 8.39 8.34
CA PRO A 158 25.21 9.61 7.73
C PRO A 158 24.37 9.43 6.43
N TYR A 159 23.69 10.49 6.00
CA TYR A 159 22.85 10.58 4.78
C TYR A 159 23.49 9.99 3.51
N GLU A 160 24.80 10.11 3.32
CA GLU A 160 25.49 9.57 2.14
C GLU A 160 25.36 8.05 2.01
N THR A 161 25.42 7.31 3.13
CA THR A 161 25.22 5.86 3.14
C THR A 161 23.79 5.50 2.74
N ARG A 162 22.83 6.34 3.14
CA ARG A 162 21.41 6.17 2.80
C ARG A 162 21.14 6.48 1.33
N ARG A 163 21.68 7.58 0.81
CA ARG A 163 21.59 7.92 -0.61
C ARG A 163 22.23 6.87 -1.51
N GLN A 164 23.36 6.32 -1.08
CA GLN A 164 24.08 5.31 -1.84
C GLN A 164 23.30 3.99 -1.91
N ALA A 165 22.70 3.53 -0.81
CA ALA A 165 21.84 2.36 -0.81
C ALA A 165 20.58 2.54 -1.69
N ALA A 166 19.90 3.69 -1.62
CA ALA A 166 18.78 4.00 -2.52
C ALA A 166 19.21 3.99 -4.01
N SER A 167 20.41 4.50 -4.30
CA SER A 167 20.98 4.47 -5.66
C SER A 167 21.30 3.06 -6.14
N HIS A 168 21.81 2.19 -5.26
CA HIS A 168 22.04 0.77 -5.56
C HIS A 168 20.73 0.05 -5.86
N MET A 169 19.68 0.28 -5.08
CA MET A 169 18.36 -0.31 -5.31
C MET A 169 17.75 0.15 -6.64
N LEU A 170 17.83 1.44 -6.96
CA LEU A 170 17.37 1.96 -8.26
C LEU A 170 18.15 1.32 -9.42
N ALA A 171 19.44 1.03 -9.23
CA ALA A 171 20.24 0.33 -10.23
C ALA A 171 19.82 -1.13 -10.39
N ASP A 172 19.51 -1.84 -9.30
CA ASP A 172 19.03 -3.23 -9.35
C ASP A 172 17.65 -3.33 -10.01
N VAL A 173 16.71 -2.44 -9.67
CA VAL A 173 15.41 -2.36 -10.36
C VAL A 173 15.57 -2.06 -11.85
N ARG A 174 16.49 -1.17 -12.23
CA ARG A 174 16.80 -0.90 -13.64
C ARG A 174 17.48 -2.06 -14.37
N ARG A 175 18.13 -2.98 -13.65
CA ARG A 175 18.71 -4.19 -14.25
C ARG A 175 17.63 -5.21 -14.58
N LEU A 176 16.58 -5.32 -13.76
CA LEU A 176 15.40 -6.12 -14.07
C LEU A 176 14.66 -5.65 -15.34
N ASP A 177 14.79 -4.37 -15.71
CA ASP A 177 14.21 -3.80 -16.95
C ASP A 177 15.02 -4.18 -18.22
N LYS A 178 16.22 -4.77 -18.07
CA LYS A 178 17.15 -5.11 -19.17
C LYS A 178 17.26 -6.60 -19.47
N GLU A 179 16.67 -7.45 -18.64
CA GLU A 179 16.54 -8.90 -18.87
C GLU A 179 15.20 -9.22 -19.56
#